data_AF-A0A7V9Q9S0-F1
#
_entry.id   AF-A0A7V9Q9S0-F1
#
_cell.length_a   1.000
_cell.length_b   1.000
_cell.length_c   1.000
_cell.angle_alpha   90.00
_cell.angle_beta   90.00
_cell.angle_gamma   90.00
#
_symmetry.space_group_name_H-M   'P 1'
#
loop_
_entity.id
_entity.type
_entity.pdbx_description
1 polymer ?
#
loop_
_entity_poly.entity_id
_entity_poly.type
_entity_poly.pdbx_seq_one_letter_code
_entity_poly.pdbx_strand_id
1 'polypeptide(L)'
;MDPRDQRAYIVYLLAFITAALTSLVVTPYVVRYAVARGFYDAPSGGRRIHDRPIPRIGGVAVAIALLAGLVAAILMGGGEGAVLGRQHGFLVGLFIGGGLLFAVGLVDDLRGMSAFGKLAFQCLAALIVFLFGFRIEVLSLGFGEFHIGWLSLPLTVLWIVGVT
;
A
#
# COMPACT_ATOMS: atom_id res chain seq x y z
N MET A 1 -9.78 -23.91 -20.28
CA MET A 1 -9.49 -23.20 -19.01
C MET A 1 -10.18 -23.96 -17.89
N ASP A 2 -9.52 -24.13 -16.75
CA ASP A 2 -10.12 -24.77 -15.57
C ASP A 2 -11.27 -23.87 -15.05
N PRO A 3 -12.45 -24.41 -14.72
CA PRO A 3 -13.54 -23.67 -14.08
C PRO A 3 -13.12 -22.83 -12.86
N ARG A 4 -12.08 -23.25 -12.13
CA ARG A 4 -11.51 -22.51 -10.99
C ARG A 4 -10.84 -21.21 -11.41
N ASP A 5 -10.13 -21.23 -12.53
CA ASP A 5 -9.43 -20.04 -13.05
C ASP A 5 -10.44 -18.98 -13.51
N GLN A 6 -11.51 -19.41 -14.19
CA GLN A 6 -12.56 -18.51 -14.65
C GLN A 6 -13.24 -17.77 -13.49
N ARG A 7 -13.48 -18.48 -12.38
CA ARG A 7 -14.04 -17.88 -11.16
C ARG A 7 -13.08 -16.87 -10.53
N ALA A 8 -11.78 -17.16 -10.50
CA ALA A 8 -10.79 -16.24 -9.95
C ALA A 8 -10.73 -14.92 -10.75
N TYR A 9 -10.76 -14.97 -12.09
CA TYR A 9 -10.77 -13.76 -12.91
C TYR A 9 -12.00 -12.87 -12.66
N ILE A 10 -13.17 -13.48 -12.50
CA ILE A 10 -14.40 -12.74 -12.18
C ILE A 10 -14.26 -12.07 -10.80
N VAL A 11 -13.74 -12.78 -9.80
CA VAL A 11 -13.52 -12.22 -8.46
C VAL A 11 -12.54 -11.04 -8.51
N TYR A 12 -11.42 -11.16 -9.24
CA TYR A 12 -10.45 -10.07 -9.37
C TYR A 12 -11.04 -8.86 -10.11
N LEU A 13 -11.82 -9.09 -11.17
CA LEU A 13 -12.49 -8.02 -11.90
C LEU A 13 -13.50 -7.28 -11.01
N LEU A 14 -14.30 -8.02 -10.23
CA LEU A 14 -15.26 -7.43 -9.30
C LEU A 14 -14.57 -6.67 -8.18
N ALA A 15 -13.50 -7.22 -7.60
CA ALA A 15 -12.68 -6.54 -6.59
C ALA A 15 -12.10 -5.23 -7.13
N PHE A 16 -11.59 -5.23 -8.36
CA PHE A 16 -11.09 -4.03 -9.04
C PHE A 16 -12.20 -3.00 -9.24
N ILE A 17 -13.36 -3.40 -9.76
CA ILE A 17 -14.50 -2.50 -9.97
C ILE A 17 -14.97 -1.92 -8.63
N THR A 18 -15.06 -2.74 -7.58
CA THR A 18 -15.40 -2.25 -6.23
C THR A 18 -14.40 -1.21 -5.76
N ALA A 19 -13.09 -1.51 -5.82
CA ALA A 19 -12.05 -0.56 -5.42
C ALA A 19 -12.12 0.75 -6.24
N ALA A 20 -12.31 0.67 -7.56
CA ALA A 20 -12.42 1.83 -8.43
C ALA A 20 -13.63 2.71 -8.09
N LEU A 21 -14.80 2.10 -7.90
CA LEU A 21 -16.02 2.82 -7.52
C LEU A 21 -15.91 3.40 -6.11
N THR A 22 -15.36 2.64 -5.15
CA THR A 22 -15.11 3.15 -3.80
C THR A 22 -14.15 4.34 -3.84
N SER A 23 -13.07 4.27 -4.61
CA SER A 23 -12.14 5.39 -4.78
C SER A 23 -12.82 6.61 -5.36
N LEU A 24 -13.63 6.44 -6.42
CA LEU A 24 -14.37 7.53 -7.06
C LEU A 24 -15.33 8.22 -6.09
N VAL A 25 -16.00 7.45 -5.22
CA VAL A 25 -16.95 7.97 -4.24
C VAL A 25 -16.23 8.58 -3.04
N VAL A 26 -15.22 7.91 -2.47
CA VAL A 26 -14.56 8.31 -1.21
C VAL A 26 -13.64 9.51 -1.40
N THR A 27 -12.96 9.62 -2.54
CA THR A 27 -12.03 10.72 -2.83
C THR A 27 -12.62 12.12 -2.59
N PRO A 28 -13.79 12.50 -3.13
CA PRO A 28 -14.36 13.83 -2.85
C PRO A 28 -14.69 14.08 -1.37
N TYR A 29 -15.06 13.05 -0.60
CA TYR A 29 -15.27 13.20 0.85
C TYR A 29 -13.96 13.45 1.59
N VAL A 30 -12.90 12.72 1.22
CA VAL A 30 -11.55 12.91 1.78
C VAL A 30 -11.03 14.31 1.46
N VAL A 31 -11.25 14.80 0.24
CA VAL A 31 -10.89 16.17 -0.16
C VAL A 31 -11.64 17.20 0.71
N ARG A 32 -12.96 17.07 0.85
CA ARG A 32 -13.78 17.99 1.67
C ARG A 32 -13.34 17.97 3.13
N TYR A 33 -13.05 16.79 3.68
CA TYR A 33 -12.56 16.65 5.05
C TYR A 33 -11.18 17.29 5.24
N ALA A 34 -10.25 17.08 4.30
CA ALA A 34 -8.92 17.67 4.33
C ALA A 34 -8.98 19.20 4.33
N VAL A 35 -9.81 19.78 3.46
CA VAL A 35 -10.04 21.23 3.39
C VAL A 35 -10.65 21.75 4.70
N ALA A 36 -11.69 21.09 5.22
CA ALA A 36 -12.37 21.51 6.45
C ALA A 36 -11.46 21.45 7.70
N ARG A 37 -10.46 20.56 7.72
CA ARG A 37 -9.52 20.38 8.84
C ARG A 37 -8.20 21.12 8.69
N GLY A 38 -7.97 21.85 7.60
CA GLY A 38 -6.69 22.51 7.37
C GLY A 38 -5.57 21.59 6.89
N PHE A 39 -5.87 20.34 6.52
CA PHE A 39 -4.89 19.35 6.03
C PHE A 39 -4.64 19.52 4.52
N TYR A 40 -4.33 20.75 4.12
CA TYR A 40 -4.06 21.11 2.75
C TYR A 40 -2.85 22.01 2.66
N ASP A 41 -2.16 21.95 1.53
CA ASP A 41 -1.13 22.91 1.19
C ASP A 41 -1.77 24.21 0.71
N ALA A 42 -1.73 25.24 1.56
CA ALA A 42 -2.17 26.58 1.21
C ALA A 42 -1.20 27.20 0.18
N PRO A 43 -1.69 27.98 -0.79
CA PRO A 43 -0.84 28.76 -1.69
C PRO A 43 -0.11 29.86 -0.89
N SER A 44 1.02 29.53 -0.28
CA SER A 44 1.94 30.53 0.30
C SER A 44 2.83 31.02 -0.83
N GLY A 45 2.74 32.31 -1.19
CA GLY A 45 3.36 32.97 -2.36
C GLY A 45 4.89 32.87 -2.48
N GLY A 46 5.40 31.66 -2.66
CA GLY A 46 6.78 31.30 -3.00
C GLY A 46 6.79 30.25 -4.12
N ARG A 47 7.72 29.28 -4.07
CA ARG A 47 8.03 28.26 -5.12
C ARG A 47 6.89 27.28 -5.49
N ARG A 48 5.62 27.56 -5.15
CA ARG A 48 4.46 26.69 -5.38
C ARG A 48 3.48 27.39 -6.33
N ILE A 49 3.25 26.78 -7.50
CA ILE A 49 2.56 27.34 -8.67
C ILE A 49 1.04 27.07 -8.67
N HIS A 50 0.52 26.44 -7.60
CA HIS A 50 -0.87 25.99 -7.55
C HIS A 50 -1.74 27.03 -6.83
N ASP A 51 -2.76 27.52 -7.54
CA ASP A 51 -3.72 28.52 -7.02
C ASP A 51 -4.80 27.91 -6.10
N ARG A 52 -4.86 26.58 -5.97
CA ARG A 52 -5.88 25.86 -5.20
C ARG A 52 -5.25 25.02 -4.09
N PRO A 53 -5.90 24.93 -2.91
CA PRO A 53 -5.43 24.08 -1.82
C PRO A 53 -5.40 22.61 -2.24
N ILE A 54 -4.23 21.96 -2.12
CA ILE A 54 -4.05 20.55 -2.46
C ILE A 54 -4.16 19.72 -1.17
N PRO A 55 -5.11 18.76 -1.08
CA PRO A 55 -5.27 17.94 0.11
C PRO A 55 -4.10 16.97 0.28
N ARG A 56 -3.56 16.86 1.50
CA ARG A 56 -2.39 16.01 1.79
C ARG A 56 -2.71 14.56 2.13
N ILE A 57 -3.99 14.21 2.31
CA ILE A 57 -4.43 12.89 2.82
C ILE A 57 -5.07 12.01 1.74
N GLY A 58 -4.71 12.20 0.46
CA GLY A 58 -5.26 11.42 -0.65
C GLY A 58 -5.04 9.91 -0.52
N GLY A 59 -3.94 9.50 0.12
CA GLY A 59 -3.65 8.09 0.40
C GLY A 59 -4.74 7.40 1.23
N VAL A 60 -5.49 8.13 2.08
CA VAL A 60 -6.59 7.57 2.86
C VAL A 60 -7.70 7.03 1.95
N ALA A 61 -8.03 7.75 0.87
CA ALA A 61 -9.03 7.30 -0.09
C ALA A 61 -8.60 6.00 -0.79
N VAL A 62 -7.32 5.92 -1.17
CA VAL A 62 -6.73 4.73 -1.80
C VAL A 62 -6.70 3.54 -0.85
N ALA A 63 -6.33 3.74 0.42
CA ALA A 63 -6.33 2.69 1.43
C ALA A 63 -7.74 2.12 1.67
N ILE A 64 -8.76 2.99 1.78
CA ILE A 64 -10.16 2.57 1.92
C ILE A 64 -10.61 1.79 0.68
N ALA A 65 -10.29 2.27 -0.52
CA ALA A 65 -10.63 1.58 -1.76
C ALA A 65 -9.98 0.20 -1.88
N LEU A 66 -8.70 0.07 -1.50
CA LEU A 66 -7.98 -1.20 -1.46
C LEU A 66 -8.66 -2.19 -0.51
N LEU A 67 -8.98 -1.76 0.71
CA LEU A 67 -9.65 -2.61 1.71
C LEU A 67 -11.05 -3.03 1.24
N ALA A 68 -11.80 -2.12 0.62
CA ALA A 68 -13.12 -2.44 0.06
C ALA A 68 -13.02 -3.50 -1.05
N GLY A 69 -12.06 -3.35 -1.97
CA GLY A 69 -11.79 -4.34 -3.02
C GLY A 69 -11.40 -5.71 -2.45
N LEU A 70 -10.57 -5.74 -1.40
CA LEU A 70 -10.19 -6.98 -0.72
C LEU A 70 -11.40 -7.66 -0.07
N VAL A 71 -12.21 -6.92 0.69
CA VAL A 71 -13.41 -7.45 1.34
C VAL A 71 -14.37 -8.01 0.29
N ALA A 72 -14.57 -7.28 -0.79
CA ALA A 72 -15.34 -7.73 -1.95
C ALA A 72 -14.80 -9.05 -2.52
N ALA A 73 -13.47 -9.15 -2.71
CA ALA A 73 -12.84 -10.36 -3.18
C ALA A 73 -13.12 -11.55 -2.25
N ILE A 74 -12.92 -11.40 -0.95
CA ILE A 74 -13.13 -12.45 0.06
C ILE A 74 -14.59 -12.93 0.07
N LEU A 75 -15.55 -12.01 0.06
CA LEU A 75 -16.97 -12.32 0.10
C LEU A 75 -17.43 -13.05 -1.18
N MET A 76 -16.99 -12.57 -2.36
CA MET A 76 -17.41 -13.14 -3.65
C MET A 76 -16.63 -14.41 -4.02
N GLY A 77 -15.40 -14.55 -3.54
CA GLY A 77 -14.56 -15.72 -3.71
C GLY A 77 -15.03 -16.94 -2.92
N GLY A 78 -16.04 -16.81 -2.05
CA GLY A 78 -16.55 -17.91 -1.22
C GLY A 78 -15.74 -18.12 0.06
N GLY A 79 -15.18 -17.04 0.60
CA GLY A 79 -14.44 -17.03 1.85
C GLY A 79 -12.92 -16.98 1.68
N GLU A 80 -12.24 -16.87 2.81
CA GLU A 80 -10.80 -16.65 2.89
C GLU A 80 -9.99 -17.72 2.15
N GLY A 81 -10.39 -18.99 2.25
CA GLY A 81 -9.65 -20.11 1.66
C GLY A 81 -9.58 -20.10 0.13
N ALA A 82 -10.54 -19.46 -0.55
CA ALA A 82 -10.60 -19.43 -2.02
C ALA A 82 -9.82 -18.26 -2.64
N VAL A 83 -9.63 -17.16 -1.88
CA VAL A 83 -8.92 -15.96 -2.33
C VAL A 83 -7.54 -15.84 -1.70
N LEU A 84 -7.42 -16.13 -0.40
CA LEU A 84 -6.16 -16.08 0.34
C LEU A 84 -5.36 -17.39 0.24
N GLY A 85 -5.99 -18.51 -0.11
CA GLY A 85 -5.32 -19.80 -0.35
C GLY A 85 -4.31 -20.20 0.75
N ARG A 86 -3.23 -20.91 0.37
CA ARG A 86 -2.08 -21.19 1.27
C ARG A 86 -1.20 -19.97 1.56
N GLN A 87 -1.54 -18.79 1.03
CA GLN A 87 -0.73 -17.56 1.15
C GLN A 87 -1.21 -16.64 2.27
N HIS A 88 -1.99 -17.16 3.23
CA HIS A 88 -2.52 -16.37 4.35
C HIS A 88 -1.44 -15.59 5.11
N GLY A 89 -0.29 -16.22 5.40
CA GLY A 89 0.82 -15.56 6.09
C GLY A 89 1.42 -14.38 5.31
N PHE A 90 1.50 -14.50 3.98
CA PHE A 90 1.97 -13.44 3.09
C PHE A 90 1.01 -12.25 3.09
N LEU A 91 -0.30 -12.48 2.98
CA LEU A 91 -1.27 -11.38 3.00
C LEU A 91 -1.32 -10.67 4.35
N VAL A 92 -1.22 -11.40 5.47
CA VAL A 92 -1.09 -10.80 6.80
C VAL A 92 0.14 -9.90 6.89
N GLY A 93 1.30 -10.38 6.40
CA GLY A 93 2.52 -9.57 6.33
C GLY A 93 2.37 -8.30 5.51
N LEU A 94 1.68 -8.40 4.36
CA LEU A 94 1.40 -7.26 3.48
C LEU A 94 0.53 -6.21 4.18
N PHE A 95 -0.53 -6.63 4.87
CA PHE A 95 -1.44 -5.68 5.54
C PHE A 95 -0.83 -5.07 6.80
N ILE A 96 -0.10 -5.84 7.60
CA ILE A 96 0.59 -5.30 8.78
C ILE A 96 1.68 -4.32 8.34
N GLY A 97 2.55 -4.74 7.42
CA GLY A 97 3.67 -3.93 6.95
C GLY A 97 3.22 -2.72 6.12
N GLY A 98 2.33 -2.94 5.15
CA GLY A 98 1.74 -1.88 4.33
C GLY A 98 0.90 -0.91 5.16
N GLY A 99 0.14 -1.41 6.15
CA GLY A 99 -0.61 -0.58 7.09
C GLY A 99 0.29 0.28 7.97
N LEU A 100 1.43 -0.26 8.41
CA LEU A 100 2.42 0.51 9.16
C LEU A 100 3.07 1.59 8.28
N LEU A 101 3.49 1.26 7.05
CA LEU A 101 4.03 2.23 6.10
C LEU A 101 3.00 3.33 5.79
N PHE A 102 1.75 2.96 5.58
CA PHE A 102 0.65 3.90 5.37
C PHE A 102 0.46 4.82 6.59
N ALA A 103 0.47 4.28 7.80
CA ALA A 103 0.33 5.07 9.02
C ALA A 103 1.49 6.05 9.20
N VAL A 104 2.72 5.62 8.93
CA VAL A 104 3.91 6.49 8.96
C VAL A 104 3.79 7.61 7.94
N GLY A 105 3.41 7.29 6.70
CA GLY A 105 3.18 8.30 5.65
C GLY A 105 2.07 9.28 6.03
N LEU A 106 0.96 8.79 6.58
CA LEU A 106 -0.14 9.64 7.03
C LEU A 106 0.27 10.57 8.19
N VAL A 107 1.09 10.09 9.12
CA VAL A 107 1.61 10.94 10.21
C VAL A 107 2.57 12.00 9.67
N ASP A 108 3.42 11.65 8.70
CA ASP A 108 4.31 12.59 8.00
C ASP A 108 3.51 13.67 7.26
N ASP A 109 2.47 13.29 6.52
CA ASP A 109 1.59 14.23 5.79
C ASP A 109 0.87 15.22 6.72
N LEU A 110 0.48 14.76 7.91
CA LEU A 110 -0.28 15.54 8.89
C LEU A 110 0.58 16.40 9.82
N ARG A 111 1.72 15.90 10.27
CA ARG A 111 2.54 16.53 11.32
C ARG A 111 3.91 16.99 10.83
N GLY A 112 4.38 16.48 9.70
CA GLY A 112 5.76 16.59 9.25
C GLY A 112 6.71 15.80 10.15
N MET A 113 7.45 14.86 9.58
CA MET A 113 8.53 14.15 10.28
C MET A 113 9.90 14.66 9.86
N SER A 114 10.88 14.55 10.77
CA SER A 114 12.28 14.74 10.38
C SER A 114 12.72 13.59 9.45
N ALA A 115 13.64 13.88 8.53
CA ALA A 115 14.13 12.89 7.57
C ALA A 115 14.65 11.61 8.26
N PHE A 116 15.39 11.76 9.38
CA PHE A 116 15.88 10.62 10.16
C PHE A 116 14.77 9.87 10.88
N GLY A 117 13.73 10.55 11.37
CA GLY A 117 12.58 9.90 11.99
C GLY A 117 11.80 9.06 10.98
N LYS A 118 11.54 9.61 9.80
CA LYS A 118 10.88 8.90 8.69
C LYS A 118 11.67 7.65 8.27
N LEU A 119 12.98 7.80 8.09
CA LEU A 119 13.87 6.69 7.73
C LEU A 119 13.84 5.56 8.77
N ALA A 120 13.88 5.90 10.07
CA ALA A 120 13.83 4.90 11.13
C ALA A 120 12.52 4.08 11.10
N PHE A 121 11.38 4.75 10.89
CA PHE A 121 10.09 4.06 10.79
C PHE A 121 9.95 3.22 9.51
N GLN A 122 10.45 3.71 8.37
CA GLN A 122 10.48 2.94 7.12
C GLN A 122 11.36 1.69 7.27
N CYS A 123 12.53 1.79 7.89
CA CYS A 123 13.39 0.65 8.20
C CYS A 123 12.70 -0.36 9.14
N LEU A 124 12.01 0.11 10.18
CA LEU A 124 11.25 -0.76 11.08
C LEU A 124 10.12 -1.49 10.35
N ALA A 125 9.38 -0.79 9.50
CA ALA A 125 8.32 -1.39 8.70
C ALA A 125 8.86 -2.42 7.71
N ALA A 126 9.98 -2.11 7.04
CA ALA A 126 10.67 -3.03 6.16
C ALA A 126 11.15 -4.30 6.88
N LEU A 127 11.64 -4.16 8.12
CA LEU A 127 12.03 -5.32 8.93
C LEU A 127 10.84 -6.20 9.29
N ILE A 128 9.69 -5.61 9.64
CA ILE A 128 8.45 -6.36 9.92
C ILE A 128 8.03 -7.13 8.66
N VAL A 129 7.95 -6.45 7.52
CA VAL A 129 7.62 -7.06 6.21
C VAL A 129 8.57 -8.23 5.90
N PHE A 130 9.87 -8.06 6.11
CA PHE A 130 10.88 -9.11 5.95
C PHE A 130 10.63 -10.31 6.88
N LEU A 131 10.29 -10.09 8.14
CA LEU A 131 9.99 -11.16 9.10
C LEU A 131 8.74 -11.97 8.70
N PHE A 132 7.76 -11.34 8.05
CA PHE A 132 6.58 -12.01 7.49
C PHE A 132 6.82 -12.70 6.14
N GLY A 133 8.06 -12.76 5.65
CA GLY A 133 8.44 -13.55 4.48
C GLY A 133 8.52 -12.78 3.16
N PHE A 134 8.31 -11.46 3.17
CA PHE A 134 8.61 -10.62 2.00
C PHE A 134 10.11 -10.37 1.94
N ARG A 135 10.82 -11.24 1.24
CA ARG A 135 12.28 -11.24 1.16
C ARG A 135 12.70 -11.34 -0.28
N ILE A 136 13.70 -10.56 -0.65
CA ILE A 136 14.38 -10.75 -1.93
C ILE A 136 15.43 -11.86 -1.70
N GLU A 137 15.07 -13.09 -2.01
CA GLU A 137 15.94 -14.27 -1.80
C GLU A 137 16.75 -14.63 -3.04
N VAL A 138 16.16 -14.38 -4.22
CA VAL A 138 16.75 -14.69 -5.53
C VAL A 138 16.72 -13.46 -6.42
N LEU A 139 17.85 -13.14 -7.04
CA LEU A 139 17.95 -12.21 -8.15
C LEU A 139 17.96 -13.02 -9.45
N SER A 140 16.83 -13.00 -10.15
CA SER A 140 16.76 -13.54 -11.51
C SER A 140 17.20 -12.44 -12.48
N LEU A 141 18.43 -12.54 -12.96
CA LEU A 141 18.97 -11.70 -14.00
C LEU A 141 18.79 -12.44 -15.33
N GLY A 142 18.66 -11.73 -16.46
CA GLY A 142 18.42 -12.36 -17.78
C GLY A 142 19.49 -13.37 -18.25
N PHE A 143 20.52 -13.60 -17.45
CA PHE A 143 21.62 -14.55 -17.66
C PHE A 143 21.79 -15.57 -16.51
N GLY A 144 20.92 -15.57 -15.49
CA GLY A 144 20.96 -16.56 -14.41
C GLY A 144 20.28 -16.12 -13.12
N GLU A 145 20.02 -17.09 -12.23
CA GLU A 145 19.44 -16.87 -10.91
C GLU A 145 20.52 -16.93 -9.82
N PHE A 146 20.57 -15.89 -8.98
CA PHE A 146 21.56 -15.76 -7.91
C PHE A 146 20.86 -15.72 -6.55
N HIS A 147 21.20 -16.68 -5.68
CA HIS A 147 20.75 -16.68 -4.28
C HIS A 147 21.53 -15.65 -3.48
N ILE A 148 20.81 -14.71 -2.86
CA ILE A 148 21.39 -13.55 -2.18
C ILE A 148 21.92 -13.91 -0.79
N GLY A 149 21.30 -14.87 -0.11
CA GLY A 149 21.67 -15.28 1.25
C GLY A 149 21.52 -14.13 2.27
N TRP A 150 22.57 -13.84 3.05
CA TRP A 150 22.54 -12.84 4.12
C TRP A 150 22.29 -11.41 3.62
N LEU A 151 22.61 -11.11 2.36
CA LEU A 151 22.33 -9.82 1.71
C LEU A 151 20.82 -9.60 1.46
N SER A 152 19.98 -10.62 1.68
CA SER A 152 18.53 -10.54 1.47
C SER A 152 17.90 -9.48 2.35
N LEU A 153 18.31 -9.40 3.62
CA LEU A 153 17.80 -8.39 4.57
C LEU A 153 18.16 -6.96 4.15
N PRO A 154 19.44 -6.59 3.99
CA PRO A 154 19.78 -5.21 3.62
C PRO A 154 19.22 -4.82 2.26
N LEU A 155 19.15 -5.75 1.30
CA LEU A 155 18.57 -5.48 -0.02
C LEU A 155 17.06 -5.24 0.06
N THR A 156 16.33 -6.07 0.81
CA THR A 156 14.88 -5.90 1.00
C THR A 156 14.58 -4.59 1.72
N VAL A 157 15.34 -4.25 2.77
CA VAL A 157 15.17 -2.99 3.50
C VAL A 157 15.46 -1.79 2.60
N LEU A 158 16.59 -1.81 1.89
CA LEU A 158 16.97 -0.75 0.97
C LEU A 158 15.91 -0.56 -0.13
N TRP A 159 15.39 -1.66 -0.68
CA TRP A 159 14.36 -1.61 -1.71
C TRP A 159 13.05 -1.00 -1.20
N ILE A 160 12.55 -1.46 -0.05
CA ILE A 160 11.32 -0.90 0.54
C ILE A 160 11.52 0.58 0.83
N VAL A 161 12.57 0.95 1.55
CA VAL A 161 12.87 2.34 1.91
C VAL A 161 13.09 3.21 0.66
N GLY A 162 13.76 2.69 -0.36
CA GLY A 162 14.06 3.44 -1.58
C GLY A 162 12.84 3.72 -2.47
N VAL A 163 11.78 2.91 -2.34
CA VAL A 163 10.53 3.08 -3.08
C VAL A 163 9.50 3.91 -2.30
N THR A 164 9.61 4.01 -0.97
CA THR A 164 8.69 4.75 -0.09
C THR A 164 9.17 6.14 0.31
#